data_AF-A0A849T9Q0-F1
#
_entry.id   AF-A0A849T9Q0-F1
#
_cell.length_a   1.000
_cell.length_b   1.000
_cell.length_c   1.000
_cell.angle_alpha   90.00
_cell.angle_beta   90.00
_cell.angle_gamma   90.00
#
_symmetry.space_group_name_H-M   'P 1'
#
loop_
_entity.id
_entity.type
_entity.pdbx_description
1 polymer ?
#
loop_
_entity_poly.entity_id
_entity_poly.type
_entity_poly.pdbx_seq_one_letter_code
_entity_poly.pdbx_strand_id
1 'polypeptide(L)'
;MTKKKEVDPVFMLDFISSIEDPRIDRTKKHSLETIMIIAICAVICGAKSWNEIEVYGTLKLEFLSKFLNLENGVPSHDTFRRFFMILMPNSLQDFFTNWVSSFNKDEVKQICIDGKTLRGSKRKGDRTIHVINAYSTA
;
A
#
# COMPACT_ATOMS: atom_id res chain seq x y z
N MET A 1 30.10 1.39 11.59
CA MET A 1 28.82 1.31 12.33
C MET A 1 27.91 2.42 11.86
N THR A 2 27.11 2.16 10.82
CA THR A 2 26.06 3.06 10.36
C THR A 2 24.95 3.04 11.40
N LYS A 3 24.71 4.15 12.09
CA LYS A 3 23.51 4.31 12.93
C LYS A 3 22.30 4.07 12.01
N LYS A 4 21.50 3.04 12.31
CA LYS A 4 20.14 2.95 11.76
C LYS A 4 19.45 4.23 12.18
N LYS A 5 19.14 5.12 11.22
CA LYS A 5 18.15 6.17 11.46
C LYS A 5 16.87 5.44 11.84
N GLU A 6 16.41 5.67 13.05
CA GLU A 6 15.10 5.27 13.50
C GLU A 6 14.12 6.09 12.64
N VAL A 7 13.52 5.45 11.64
CA VAL A 7 12.42 6.05 10.89
C VAL A 7 11.24 5.96 11.84
N ASP A 8 10.80 7.10 12.39
CA ASP A 8 9.54 7.15 13.11
C ASP A 8 8.49 6.51 12.20
N PRO A 9 7.85 5.40 12.63
CA PRO A 9 6.95 4.66 11.75
C PRO A 9 5.82 5.59 11.34
N VAL A 10 5.79 5.95 10.07
CA VAL A 10 4.73 6.78 9.53
C VAL A 10 3.51 5.88 9.36
N PHE A 11 2.54 6.03 10.26
CA PHE A 11 1.37 5.18 10.27
C PHE A 11 0.32 5.72 9.30
N MET A 12 -0.19 4.83 8.43
CA MET A 12 -1.30 5.14 7.53
C MET A 12 -2.52 5.71 8.29
N LEU A 13 -2.74 5.26 9.52
CA LEU A 13 -3.81 5.73 10.40
C LEU A 13 -3.80 7.26 10.59
N ASP A 14 -2.62 7.86 10.71
CA ASP A 14 -2.48 9.31 10.92
C ASP A 14 -3.05 10.09 9.73
N PHE A 15 -2.92 9.54 8.52
CA PHE A 15 -3.42 10.14 7.29
C PHE A 15 -4.90 9.84 7.04
N ILE A 16 -5.41 8.69 7.49
CA ILE A 16 -6.84 8.34 7.33
C ILE A 16 -7.74 9.35 8.04
N SER A 17 -7.26 9.94 9.14
CA SER A 17 -7.98 10.99 9.87
C SER A 17 -8.34 12.22 9.02
N SER A 18 -7.62 12.45 7.91
CA SER A 18 -7.91 13.54 6.96
C SER A 18 -9.09 13.26 6.02
N ILE A 19 -9.56 12.02 5.95
CA ILE A 19 -10.73 11.64 5.16
C ILE A 19 -11.99 11.80 5.99
N GLU A 20 -12.90 12.65 5.55
CA GLU A 20 -14.25 12.70 6.09
C GLU A 20 -14.99 11.39 5.77
N ASP A 21 -15.64 10.78 6.76
CA ASP A 21 -16.47 9.59 6.53
C ASP A 21 -17.84 9.99 5.96
N PRO A 22 -18.10 9.77 4.66
CA PRO A 22 -19.33 10.22 3.99
C PRO A 22 -20.56 9.40 4.40
N ARG A 23 -20.39 8.34 5.21
CA ARG A 23 -21.48 7.47 5.64
C ARG A 23 -22.32 8.16 6.71
N ILE A 24 -23.63 7.86 6.71
CA ILE A 24 -24.53 8.30 7.77
C ILE A 24 -24.21 7.54 9.07
N ASP A 25 -24.14 8.23 10.21
CA ASP A 25 -23.69 7.67 11.49
C ASP A 25 -24.41 6.38 11.92
N ARG A 26 -25.74 6.31 11.73
CA ARG A 26 -26.54 5.11 12.06
C ARG A 26 -26.15 3.85 11.26
N THR A 27 -25.33 3.98 10.22
CA THR A 27 -24.90 2.89 9.33
C THR A 27 -23.44 2.48 9.53
N LYS A 28 -22.75 3.05 10.53
CA LYS A 28 -21.32 2.82 10.81
C LYS A 28 -21.10 1.65 11.78
N LYS A 29 -21.25 0.41 11.30
CA LYS A 29 -20.88 -0.79 12.09
C LYS A 29 -19.35 -0.99 12.18
N HIS A 30 -18.64 -0.65 11.11
CA HIS A 30 -17.18 -0.74 11.03
C HIS A 30 -16.60 0.67 10.87
N SER A 31 -15.50 0.94 11.57
CA SER A 31 -14.82 2.23 11.50
C SER A 31 -14.25 2.50 10.10
N LEU A 32 -13.99 3.77 9.81
CA LEU A 32 -13.41 4.19 8.53
C LEU A 32 -12.02 3.55 8.33
N GLU A 33 -11.21 3.54 9.39
CA GLU A 33 -9.86 2.99 9.45
C GLU A 33 -9.86 1.50 9.10
N THR A 34 -10.78 0.73 9.70
CA THR A 34 -10.93 -0.70 9.42
C THR A 34 -11.26 -0.96 7.95
N ILE A 35 -12.17 -0.18 7.36
CA ILE A 35 -12.53 -0.34 5.94
C ILE A 35 -11.34 0.00 5.03
N MET A 36 -10.67 1.13 5.30
CA MET A 36 -9.56 1.61 4.48
C MET A 36 -8.35 0.68 4.54
N ILE A 37 -7.92 0.28 5.74
CA ILE A 37 -6.72 -0.54 5.92
C ILE A 37 -6.90 -1.92 5.30
N ILE A 38 -8.04 -2.58 5.54
CA ILE A 38 -8.28 -3.90 4.98
C ILE A 38 -8.32 -3.84 3.44
N ALA A 39 -8.98 -2.82 2.87
CA ALA A 39 -9.04 -2.65 1.43
C ALA A 39 -7.65 -2.43 0.81
N ILE A 40 -6.85 -1.53 1.37
CA ILE A 40 -5.50 -1.24 0.86
C ILE A 40 -4.59 -2.47 0.98
N CYS A 41 -4.57 -3.13 2.14
CA CYS A 41 -3.78 -4.34 2.33
C CYS A 41 -4.18 -5.45 1.35
N ALA A 42 -5.48 -5.66 1.15
CA ALA A 42 -5.98 -6.65 0.20
C ALA A 42 -5.54 -6.34 -1.24
N VAL A 43 -5.68 -5.09 -1.69
CA VAL A 43 -5.29 -4.66 -3.04
C VAL A 43 -3.78 -4.78 -3.25
N ILE A 44 -2.95 -4.41 -2.27
CA ILE A 44 -1.49 -4.62 -2.32
C ILE A 44 -1.16 -6.12 -2.43
N CYS A 45 -1.92 -6.97 -1.74
CA CYS A 45 -1.79 -8.43 -1.84
C CYS A 45 -2.42 -9.03 -3.11
N GLY A 46 -2.92 -8.19 -4.04
CA GLY A 46 -3.39 -8.62 -5.35
C GLY A 46 -4.89 -8.88 -5.47
N ALA A 47 -5.70 -8.49 -4.48
CA ALA A 47 -7.16 -8.56 -4.60
C ALA A 47 -7.68 -7.61 -5.70
N LYS A 48 -8.57 -8.12 -6.55
CA LYS A 48 -9.13 -7.40 -7.72
C LYS A 48 -10.63 -7.18 -7.64
N SER A 49 -11.30 -7.70 -6.61
CA SER A 49 -12.74 -7.60 -6.42
C SER A 49 -13.11 -7.35 -4.96
N TRP A 50 -14.30 -6.79 -4.71
CA TRP A 50 -14.80 -6.57 -3.35
C TRP A 50 -14.91 -7.87 -2.54
N ASN A 51 -15.30 -8.96 -3.20
CA ASN A 51 -15.35 -10.30 -2.60
C ASN A 51 -13.95 -10.79 -2.20
N GLU A 52 -12.94 -10.56 -3.03
CA GLU A 52 -11.55 -10.88 -2.67
C GLU A 52 -11.04 -10.06 -1.49
N ILE A 53 -11.47 -8.80 -1.35
CA ILE A 53 -11.13 -7.97 -0.17
C ILE A 53 -11.76 -8.54 1.11
N GLU A 54 -13.03 -8.93 1.07
CA GLU A 54 -13.69 -9.60 2.20
C GLU A 54 -13.00 -10.93 2.56
N VAL A 55 -12.68 -11.74 1.55
CA VAL A 55 -11.95 -13.01 1.72
C VAL A 55 -10.57 -12.75 2.35
N TYR A 56 -9.82 -11.76 1.86
CA TYR A 56 -8.53 -11.38 2.44
C TYR A 56 -8.67 -11.01 3.92
N GLY A 57 -9.62 -10.13 4.25
CA GLY A 57 -9.85 -9.71 5.62
C GLY A 57 -10.18 -10.89 6.54
N THR A 58 -10.98 -11.83 6.04
CA THR A 58 -11.36 -13.04 6.78
C THR A 58 -10.16 -13.97 6.99
N LEU A 59 -9.36 -14.21 5.93
CA LEU A 59 -8.16 -15.05 6.00
C LEU A 59 -7.06 -14.45 6.88
N LYS A 60 -7.01 -13.11 7.01
CA LYS A 60 -6.01 -12.38 7.79
C LYS A 60 -6.57 -11.80 9.09
N LEU A 61 -7.74 -12.25 9.54
CA LEU A 61 -8.44 -11.71 10.70
C LEU A 61 -7.53 -11.62 11.93
N GLU A 62 -6.86 -12.72 12.30
CA GLU A 62 -5.97 -12.77 13.48
C GLU A 62 -4.81 -11.77 13.39
N PHE A 63 -4.26 -11.58 12.19
CA PHE A 63 -3.19 -10.60 11.96
C PHE A 63 -3.73 -9.17 12.05
N LEU A 64 -4.87 -8.90 11.40
CA LEU A 64 -5.48 -7.58 11.35
C LEU A 64 -5.98 -7.11 12.72
N SER A 65 -6.49 -8.02 13.55
CA SER A 65 -6.95 -7.73 14.93
C SER A 65 -5.85 -7.23 15.86
N LYS A 66 -4.56 -7.35 15.48
CA LYS A 66 -3.44 -6.77 16.24
C LYS A 66 -3.34 -5.26 16.07
N PHE A 67 -3.94 -4.72 15.01
CA PHE A 67 -3.84 -3.30 14.62
C PHE A 67 -5.20 -2.62 14.54
N LEU A 68 -6.28 -3.37 14.33
CA LEU A 68 -7.63 -2.87 14.11
C LEU A 68 -8.59 -3.41 15.18
N ASN A 69 -9.57 -2.59 15.57
CA ASN A 69 -10.72 -3.09 16.31
C ASN A 69 -11.68 -3.81 15.35
N LEU A 70 -11.76 -5.13 15.48
CA LEU A 70 -12.59 -6.03 14.67
C LEU A 70 -13.67 -6.77 15.51
N GLU A 71 -14.14 -6.18 16.62
CA GLU A 71 -15.25 -6.74 17.42
C GLU A 71 -16.48 -7.12 16.58
N ASN A 72 -16.76 -6.32 15.55
CA ASN A 72 -17.88 -6.50 14.63
C ASN A 72 -17.57 -7.42 13.43
N GLY A 73 -16.38 -8.02 13.40
CA GLY A 73 -15.86 -8.81 12.28
C GLY A 73 -15.35 -7.97 11.11
N VAL A 74 -15.05 -8.67 10.01
CA VAL A 74 -14.62 -8.06 8.74
C VAL A 74 -15.82 -7.43 8.04
N PRO A 75 -15.70 -6.22 7.46
CA PRO A 75 -16.75 -5.66 6.61
C PRO A 75 -17.05 -6.58 5.43
N SER A 76 -18.32 -6.70 5.04
CA SER A 76 -18.69 -7.45 3.84
C SER A 76 -18.24 -6.75 2.55
N HIS A 77 -18.17 -7.48 1.43
CA HIS A 77 -17.92 -6.92 0.11
C HIS A 77 -18.87 -5.76 -0.24
N ASP A 78 -20.14 -5.85 0.15
CA ASP A 78 -21.12 -4.77 0.00
C ASP A 78 -20.80 -3.53 0.84
N THR A 79 -20.18 -3.71 2.01
CA THR A 79 -19.77 -2.60 2.86
C THR A 79 -18.59 -1.86 2.24
N PHE A 80 -17.58 -2.57 1.75
CA PHE A 80 -16.48 -1.97 0.98
C PHE A 80 -17.02 -1.24 -0.26
N ARG A 81 -17.82 -1.94 -1.08
CA ARG A 81 -18.39 -1.37 -2.30
C ARG A 81 -19.16 -0.08 -2.02
N ARG A 82 -20.10 -0.10 -1.08
CA ARG A 82 -20.91 1.08 -0.75
C ARG A 82 -20.06 2.25 -0.30
N PHE A 83 -19.08 2.01 0.57
CA PHE A 83 -18.19 3.06 1.06
C PHE A 83 -17.38 3.69 -0.08
N PHE A 84 -16.70 2.89 -0.91
CA PHE A 84 -15.90 3.42 -2.01
C PHE A 84 -16.73 4.05 -3.15
N MET A 85 -18.02 3.70 -3.27
CA MET A 85 -18.92 4.34 -4.22
C MET A 85 -19.31 5.77 -3.82
N ILE A 86 -19.34 6.08 -2.53
CA ILE A 86 -19.73 7.41 -2.02
C ILE A 86 -18.53 8.26 -1.61
N LEU A 87 -17.35 7.64 -1.43
CA LEU A 87 -16.11 8.32 -1.11
C LEU A 87 -15.73 9.28 -2.25
N MET A 88 -15.42 10.53 -1.90
CA MET A 88 -14.95 11.52 -2.87
C MET A 88 -13.59 11.08 -3.44
N PRO A 89 -13.46 10.90 -4.78
CA PRO A 89 -12.22 10.44 -5.38
C PRO A 89 -11.01 11.32 -5.07
N ASN A 90 -11.22 12.65 -5.04
CA ASN A 90 -10.17 13.61 -4.73
C ASN A 90 -9.63 13.43 -3.30
N SER A 91 -10.51 13.21 -2.31
CA SER A 91 -10.10 12.97 -0.92
C SER A 91 -9.26 11.70 -0.78
N LEU A 92 -9.61 10.64 -1.52
CA LEU A 92 -8.81 9.41 -1.56
C LEU A 92 -7.45 9.64 -2.20
N GLN A 93 -7.40 10.39 -3.31
CA GLN A 93 -6.16 10.74 -3.99
C GLN A 93 -5.25 11.57 -3.08
N ASP A 94 -5.76 12.62 -2.47
CA ASP A 94 -5.00 13.51 -1.58
C ASP A 94 -4.44 12.74 -0.38
N PHE A 95 -5.26 11.91 0.26
CA PHE A 95 -4.82 10.99 1.31
C PHE A 95 -3.67 10.11 0.83
N PHE A 96 -3.84 9.43 -0.30
CA PHE A 96 -2.86 8.47 -0.80
C PHE A 96 -1.56 9.15 -1.20
N THR A 97 -1.62 10.29 -1.89
CA THR A 97 -0.45 11.08 -2.28
C THR A 97 0.30 11.60 -1.07
N ASN A 98 -0.40 12.12 -0.06
CA ASN A 98 0.23 12.61 1.18
C ASN A 98 0.88 11.48 1.96
N TRP A 99 0.19 10.35 2.12
CA TRP A 99 0.71 9.18 2.79
C TRP A 99 1.95 8.62 2.08
N VAL A 100 1.92 8.47 0.75
CA VAL A 100 3.07 7.97 -0.01
C VAL A 100 4.24 8.95 0.02
N SER A 101 3.97 10.25 -0.10
CA SER A 101 5.00 11.30 -0.05
C SER A 101 5.71 11.35 1.30
N SER A 102 5.02 10.96 2.38
CA SER A 102 5.60 10.91 3.73
C SER A 102 6.74 9.89 3.90
N PHE A 103 6.85 8.90 3.01
CA PHE A 103 7.98 7.97 2.99
C PHE A 103 9.25 8.60 2.40
N ASN A 104 9.11 9.63 1.55
CA ASN A 104 10.21 10.27 0.83
C ASN A 104 10.79 11.47 1.60
N LYS A 105 10.91 11.36 2.94
CA LYS A 105 11.44 12.44 3.79
C LYS A 105 12.94 12.68 3.65
N ASP A 106 13.68 11.69 3.20
CA ASP A 106 15.09 11.82 2.87
C ASP A 106 15.23 11.94 1.33
N GLU A 107 16.07 12.86 0.84
CA GLU A 107 16.61 12.88 -0.54
C GLU A 107 17.42 11.60 -0.81
N VAL A 108 16.79 10.43 -0.74
CA VAL A 108 17.40 9.21 -1.21
C VAL A 108 17.41 9.34 -2.72
N LYS A 109 18.58 9.66 -3.30
CA LYS A 109 18.79 9.60 -4.75
C LYS A 109 18.49 8.18 -5.20
N GLN A 110 17.27 7.96 -5.69
CA GLN A 110 16.87 6.70 -6.27
C GLN A 110 17.60 6.54 -7.60
N ILE A 111 18.39 5.47 -7.71
CA ILE A 111 19.05 5.07 -8.95
C ILE A 111 18.45 3.72 -9.33
N CYS A 112 17.60 3.72 -10.36
CA CYS A 112 17.08 2.51 -10.97
C CYS A 112 18.20 1.88 -11.81
N ILE A 113 18.55 0.63 -11.52
CA ILE A 113 19.59 -0.12 -12.24
C ILE A 113 18.91 -1.22 -13.04
N ASP A 114 19.06 -1.18 -14.37
CA ASP A 114 18.66 -2.25 -15.30
C ASP A 114 19.90 -2.87 -15.94
N GLY A 115 19.90 -4.19 -16.13
CA GLY A 115 21.03 -4.93 -16.68
C GLY A 115 20.61 -5.89 -17.77
N LYS A 116 21.33 -5.91 -18.89
CA LYS A 116 21.13 -6.88 -19.98
C LYS A 116 22.44 -7.59 -20.29
N THR A 117 22.39 -8.90 -20.45
CA THR A 117 23.55 -9.69 -20.92
C THR A 117 23.52 -9.75 -22.43
N LEU A 118 24.61 -9.34 -23.09
CA LEU A 118 24.69 -9.37 -24.55
C LEU A 118 24.75 -10.82 -25.04
N ARG A 119 23.77 -11.22 -25.85
CA ARG A 119 23.68 -12.58 -26.41
C ARG A 119 24.90 -12.86 -27.29
N GLY A 120 25.54 -14.02 -27.09
CA GLY A 120 26.72 -14.43 -27.87
C GLY A 120 28.04 -13.75 -27.46
N SER A 121 28.06 -12.96 -26.38
CA SER A 121 29.27 -12.27 -25.92
C SER A 121 30.31 -13.18 -25.25
N LYS A 122 29.93 -14.39 -24.84
CA LYS A 122 30.85 -15.34 -24.19
C LYS A 122 31.76 -16.00 -25.24
N ARG A 123 33.05 -15.65 -25.21
CA ARG A 123 34.10 -16.36 -25.96
C ARG A 123 34.81 -17.37 -25.05
N LYS A 124 35.52 -18.33 -25.65
CA LYS A 124 36.18 -19.42 -24.93
C LYS A 124 37.27 -18.84 -24.00
N GLY A 125 37.05 -18.92 -22.69
CA GLY A 125 37.95 -18.36 -21.67
C GLY A 125 37.52 -17.01 -21.08
N ASP A 126 36.53 -16.33 -21.68
CA ASP A 126 36.10 -15.00 -21.27
C ASP A 126 34.77 -15.01 -20.49
N ARG A 127 34.54 -13.92 -19.75
CA ARG A 127 33.25 -13.63 -19.08
C ARG A 127 32.26 -13.01 -20.07
N THR A 128 30.97 -13.20 -19.81
CA THR A 128 29.89 -12.56 -20.58
C THR A 128 29.91 -11.04 -20.41
N ILE A 129 29.53 -10.32 -21.47
CA ILE A 129 29.39 -8.86 -21.42
C ILE A 129 28.01 -8.52 -20.86
N HIS A 130 28.00 -7.70 -19.82
CA HIS A 130 26.79 -7.12 -19.22
C HIS A 130 26.76 -5.63 -19.53
N VAL A 131 25.64 -5.16 -20.09
CA VAL A 131 25.34 -3.74 -20.25
C VAL A 131 24.43 -3.35 -19.10
N ILE A 132 24.84 -2.34 -18.33
CA ILE A 132 24.11 -1.83 -17.18
C ILE A 132 23.68 -0.40 -17.49
N ASN A 133 22.39 -0.11 -17.35
CA ASN A 133 21.85 1.23 -17.38
C ASN A 133 21.53 1.65 -15.95
N ALA A 134 21.96 2.85 -15.58
CA ALA A 134 21.59 3.50 -14.33
C ALA A 134 20.82 4.78 -14.67
N TYR A 135 19.58 4.87 -14.21
CA TYR A 135 18.72 6.03 -14.40
C TYR A 135 18.36 6.62 -13.04
N SER A 136 18.38 7.94 -12.92
CA SER A 136 17.96 8.64 -11.71
C SER A 136 16.79 9.56 -12.04
N THR A 137 15.76 9.54 -11.20
CA THR A 137 14.55 10.36 -11.32
C THR A 137 14.72 11.73 -10.65
N ALA A 138 15.95 12.28 -10.64
CA ALA A 138 16.24 13.58 -10.05
C ALA A 138 15.36 14.68 -10.66
#